data_AF-A0A0Q5T5S0-F1
#
_entry.id   AF-A0A0Q5T5S0-F1
#
_cell.length_a   1.000
_cell.length_b   1.000
_cell.length_c   1.000
_cell.angle_alpha   90.00
_cell.angle_beta   90.00
_cell.angle_gamma   90.00
#
_symmetry.space_group_name_H-M   'P 1'
#
loop_
_entity.id
_entity.type
_entity.pdbx_description
1 polymer ?
#
loop_
_entity_poly.entity_id
_entity_poly.type
_entity_poly.pdbx_seq_one_letter_code
_entity_poly.pdbx_strand_id
1 'polypeptide(L)'
;MKNSSDKKDRLERFVRDNRDGFDTFLPQDSLWSQIESQLHHEIPIVPEKSKKKLRRLSSPYFDWRIAAGVFLALGIGFLVYLNNEYGLARDPRVALKVPTYARELNQYNVAIDQKREEIIKLAKDNPELYKDFASDLESLEVSYKNLRSNLANAPNQEALLEAMVQNLQWQVDLLNQQLDILQRINQVKNDNEKENNSAPVI
;
A
#
# COMPACT_ATOMS: atom_id res chain seq x y z
N MET A 1 15.96 51.43 -29.51
CA MET A 1 16.25 51.14 -28.08
C MET A 1 16.06 52.43 -27.29
N LYS A 2 15.12 52.50 -26.33
CA LYS A 2 14.90 53.70 -25.48
C LYS A 2 15.70 53.53 -24.19
N ASN A 3 16.73 54.36 -24.02
CA ASN A 3 17.71 54.25 -22.93
C ASN A 3 17.11 54.66 -21.58
N SER A 4 17.45 53.93 -20.51
CA SER A 4 16.95 54.14 -19.13
C SER A 4 17.23 55.55 -18.58
N SER A 5 18.27 56.22 -19.10
CA SER A 5 18.60 57.62 -18.78
C SER A 5 17.43 58.56 -19.04
N ASP A 6 16.75 58.39 -20.18
CA ASP A 6 15.68 59.29 -20.64
C ASP A 6 14.43 59.24 -19.74
N LYS A 7 14.26 58.20 -18.90
CA LYS A 7 13.18 58.14 -17.90
C LYS A 7 13.56 58.85 -16.60
N LYS A 8 14.81 58.69 -16.14
CA LYS A 8 15.31 59.39 -14.95
C LYS A 8 15.33 60.89 -15.18
N ASP A 9 15.80 61.32 -16.36
CA ASP A 9 15.87 62.74 -16.72
C ASP A 9 14.47 63.38 -16.85
N ARG A 10 13.43 62.60 -17.15
CA ARG A 10 12.04 63.09 -17.19
C ARG A 10 11.44 63.27 -15.79
N LEU A 11 11.66 62.32 -14.89
CA LEU A 11 11.16 62.42 -13.52
C LEU A 11 11.90 63.51 -12.75
N GLU A 12 13.22 63.61 -12.94
CA GLU A 12 14.03 64.66 -12.31
C GLU A 12 13.60 66.06 -12.76
N ARG A 13 13.34 66.24 -14.06
CA ARG A 13 12.76 67.49 -14.59
C ARG A 13 11.38 67.76 -14.00
N PHE A 14 10.49 66.77 -13.98
CA PHE A 14 9.14 66.95 -13.43
C PHE A 14 9.16 67.34 -11.94
N VAL A 15 9.95 66.65 -11.11
CA VAL A 15 10.06 66.95 -9.68
C VAL A 15 10.70 68.31 -9.46
N ARG A 16 11.71 68.68 -10.25
CA ARG A 16 12.35 70.00 -10.16
C ARG A 16 11.39 71.13 -10.56
N ASP A 17 10.68 70.97 -11.66
CA ASP A 17 9.79 71.99 -12.22
C ASP A 17 8.50 72.16 -11.39
N ASN A 18 8.17 71.17 -10.54
CA ASN A 18 7.02 71.21 -9.63
C ASN A 18 7.43 71.33 -8.14
N ARG A 19 8.72 71.52 -7.85
CA ARG A 19 9.26 71.52 -6.48
C ARG A 19 8.58 72.57 -5.60
N ASP A 20 8.45 73.79 -6.12
CA ASP A 20 7.83 74.89 -5.38
C ASP A 20 6.35 74.59 -5.07
N GLY A 21 5.67 73.85 -5.94
CA GLY A 21 4.28 73.40 -5.73
C GLY A 21 4.12 72.32 -4.66
N PHE A 22 5.16 71.52 -4.39
CA PHE A 22 5.13 70.52 -3.32
C PHE A 22 5.33 71.14 -1.93
N ASP A 23 6.16 72.17 -1.82
CA ASP A 23 6.51 72.80 -0.54
C ASP A 23 5.60 73.99 -0.16
N THR A 24 4.61 74.33 -1.00
CA THR A 24 3.69 75.47 -0.77
C THR A 24 2.66 75.20 0.34
N PHE A 25 2.26 73.95 0.56
CA PHE A 25 1.22 73.60 1.53
C PHE A 25 1.84 72.95 2.76
N LEU A 26 2.27 73.78 3.71
CA LEU A 26 2.56 73.32 5.06
C LEU A 26 1.23 72.87 5.70
N PRO A 27 1.14 71.64 6.23
CA PRO A 27 -0.03 71.23 7.00
C PRO A 27 -0.20 72.16 8.19
N GLN A 28 -1.44 72.45 8.60
CA GLN A 28 -1.71 73.16 9.84
C GLN A 28 -1.05 72.41 11.01
N ASP A 29 -0.33 73.11 11.88
CA ASP A 29 0.39 72.49 13.02
C ASP A 29 -0.54 71.68 13.95
N SER A 30 -1.84 72.02 13.95
CA SER A 30 -2.88 71.31 14.70
C SER A 30 -3.40 70.03 14.03
N LEU A 31 -2.92 69.65 12.85
CA LEU A 31 -3.33 68.39 12.21
C LEU A 31 -2.85 67.18 13.03
N TRP A 32 -1.66 67.24 13.60
CA TRP A 32 -1.15 66.16 14.44
C TRP A 32 -1.98 65.99 15.72
N SER A 33 -2.41 67.08 16.35
CA SER A 33 -3.27 67.01 17.53
C SER A 33 -4.69 66.55 17.20
N GLN A 34 -5.22 66.87 16.01
CA GLN A 34 -6.48 66.31 15.54
C GLN A 34 -6.38 64.80 15.28
N ILE A 35 -5.31 64.32 14.65
CA ILE A 35 -5.05 62.89 14.42
C ILE A 35 -4.93 62.15 15.76
N GLU A 36 -4.20 62.72 16.72
CA GLU A 36 -4.07 62.16 18.07
C GLU A 36 -5.40 62.12 18.81
N SER A 37 -6.23 63.17 18.68
CA SER A 37 -7.56 63.21 19.29
C SER A 37 -8.50 62.18 18.66
N GLN A 38 -8.43 61.96 17.34
CA GLN A 38 -9.23 60.94 16.66
C GLN A 38 -8.76 59.52 16.99
N LEU A 39 -7.47 59.32 17.27
CA LEU A 39 -6.96 58.02 17.68
C LEU A 39 -7.39 57.64 19.12
N HIS A 40 -7.58 58.64 19.99
CA HIS A 40 -7.98 58.43 21.38
C HIS A 40 -9.51 58.45 21.62
N HIS A 41 -10.33 58.86 20.65
CA HIS A 41 -11.79 59.00 20.85
C HIS A 41 -12.68 57.85 20.37
N GLU A 42 -12.12 56.69 20.00
CA GLU A 42 -12.90 55.45 19.86
C GLU A 42 -12.26 54.27 20.60
N ILE A 43 -12.11 54.44 21.92
CA ILE A 43 -12.28 53.29 22.83
C ILE A 43 -13.49 53.55 23.74
N PRO A 44 -14.70 53.25 23.24
CA PRO A 44 -15.73 52.67 24.09
C PRO A 44 -16.01 51.23 23.65
N ILE A 45 -15.48 50.30 24.44
CA ILE A 45 -16.04 48.98 24.77
C ILE A 45 -17.51 48.77 24.36
N VAL A 46 -17.72 48.11 23.22
CA VAL A 46 -18.97 47.42 22.83
C VAL A 46 -18.57 46.03 22.31
N PRO A 47 -19.21 44.92 22.74
CA PRO A 47 -18.71 43.57 22.52
C PRO A 47 -18.78 43.19 21.05
N GLU A 48 -17.64 43.22 20.36
CA GLU A 48 -17.54 42.79 18.98
C GLU A 48 -17.60 41.26 18.93
N LYS A 49 -18.72 40.79 18.38
CA LYS A 49 -19.11 39.40 18.11
C LYS A 49 -17.93 38.51 17.73
N SER A 50 -17.94 37.31 18.29
CA SER A 50 -17.11 36.14 17.96
C SER A 50 -16.52 36.15 16.55
N LYS A 51 -15.36 36.78 16.38
CA LYS A 51 -14.43 36.36 15.33
C LYS A 51 -13.85 35.07 15.86
N LYS A 52 -14.52 33.95 15.55
CA LYS A 52 -13.92 32.62 15.70
C LYS A 52 -12.52 32.75 15.13
N LYS A 53 -11.51 32.74 16.01
CA LYS A 53 -10.14 32.49 15.58
C LYS A 53 -10.22 31.12 14.92
N LEU A 54 -10.40 31.08 13.59
CA LEU A 54 -9.90 29.95 12.85
C LEU A 54 -8.42 29.94 13.23
N ARG A 55 -8.08 29.02 14.14
CA ARG A 55 -6.70 28.69 14.46
C ARG A 55 -6.08 28.44 13.10
N ARG A 56 -5.34 29.43 12.60
CA ARG A 56 -4.43 29.21 11.50
C ARG A 56 -3.34 28.35 12.10
N LEU A 57 -3.57 27.05 12.07
CA LEU A 57 -2.59 26.04 12.42
C LEU A 57 -1.61 25.96 11.24
N SER A 58 -1.03 27.09 10.82
CA SER A 58 0.05 27.08 9.84
C SER A 58 1.33 26.75 10.58
N SER A 59 1.40 25.51 11.07
CA SER A 59 2.67 24.88 11.37
C SER A 59 3.01 24.05 10.14
N PRO A 60 4.01 24.44 9.33
CA PRO A 60 4.38 23.71 8.12
C PRO A 60 4.84 22.26 8.41
N TYR A 61 5.12 21.96 9.69
CA TYR A 61 5.43 20.60 10.15
C TYR A 61 4.20 19.70 10.33
N PHE A 62 2.99 20.27 10.47
CA PHE A 62 1.76 19.47 10.59
C PHE A 62 1.24 19.02 9.22
N ASP A 63 1.37 19.90 8.21
CA ASP A 63 0.94 19.62 6.85
C ASP A 63 1.72 18.45 6.22
N TRP A 64 3.03 18.33 6.49
CA TRP A 64 3.82 17.20 5.97
C TRP A 64 3.44 15.87 6.63
N ARG A 65 2.99 15.86 7.89
CA ARG A 65 2.53 14.62 8.55
C ARG A 65 1.22 14.12 7.95
N ILE A 66 0.32 15.03 7.60
CA ILE A 66 -0.92 14.70 6.89
C ILE A 66 -0.59 14.20 5.48
N ALA A 67 0.27 14.91 4.74
CA ALA A 67 0.69 14.49 3.40
C ALA A 67 1.39 13.12 3.42
N ALA A 68 2.27 12.87 4.40
CA ALA A 68 2.92 11.57 4.59
C ALA A 68 1.92 10.47 4.96
N GLY A 69 0.93 10.76 5.80
CA GLY A 69 -0.14 9.82 6.13
C GLY A 69 -1.00 9.47 4.92
N VAL A 70 -1.34 10.45 4.08
CA VAL A 70 -2.07 10.22 2.82
C VAL A 70 -1.21 9.44 1.83
N PHE A 71 0.07 9.75 1.69
CA PHE A 71 1.00 8.99 0.84
C PHE A 71 1.17 7.55 1.32
N LEU A 72 1.27 7.32 2.63
CA LEU A 72 1.37 5.99 3.21
C LEU A 72 0.07 5.22 3.01
N ALA A 73 -1.09 5.85 3.24
CA ALA A 73 -2.40 5.24 3.02
C ALA A 73 -2.64 4.91 1.55
N LEU A 74 -2.23 5.79 0.63
CA LEU A 74 -2.27 5.53 -0.81
C LEU A 74 -1.27 4.47 -1.22
N GLY A 75 -0.07 4.44 -0.63
CA GLY A 75 0.94 3.43 -0.89
C GLY A 75 0.50 2.04 -0.43
N ILE A 76 -0.02 1.93 0.79
CA ILE A 76 -0.59 0.69 1.32
C ILE A 76 -1.83 0.31 0.53
N GLY A 77 -2.73 1.25 0.24
CA GLY A 77 -3.93 1.03 -0.57
C GLY A 77 -3.60 0.57 -1.98
N PHE A 78 -2.56 1.14 -2.60
CA PHE A 78 -2.06 0.73 -3.90
C PHE A 78 -1.41 -0.65 -3.86
N LEU A 79 -0.63 -0.97 -2.82
CA LEU A 79 -0.09 -2.31 -2.61
C LEU A 79 -1.19 -3.36 -2.39
N VAL A 80 -2.24 -3.02 -1.63
CA VAL A 80 -3.41 -3.89 -1.43
C VAL A 80 -4.20 -4.05 -2.74
N TYR A 81 -4.37 -2.98 -3.50
CA TYR A 81 -5.02 -3.01 -4.81
C TYR A 81 -4.25 -3.88 -5.80
N LEU A 82 -2.93 -3.70 -5.90
CA LEU A 82 -2.07 -4.56 -6.72
C LEU A 82 -2.11 -6.02 -6.26
N ASN A 83 -2.10 -6.27 -4.95
CA ASN A 83 -2.25 -7.61 -4.40
C ASN A 83 -3.60 -8.25 -4.80
N ASN A 84 -4.68 -7.49 -4.80
CA ASN A 84 -6.01 -8.01 -5.13
C ASN A 84 -6.20 -8.22 -6.66
N GLU A 85 -5.64 -7.33 -7.48
CA GLU A 85 -5.80 -7.36 -8.94
C GLU A 85 -4.84 -8.35 -9.62
N TYR A 86 -3.57 -8.38 -9.18
CA TYR A 86 -2.52 -9.22 -9.78
C TYR A 86 -2.22 -10.50 -8.98
N GLY A 87 -2.82 -10.65 -7.79
CA GLY A 87 -2.33 -11.60 -6.79
C GLY A 87 -0.94 -11.19 -6.32
N LEU A 88 -0.53 -11.57 -5.10
CA LEU A 88 0.89 -11.69 -4.79
C LEU A 88 1.48 -12.76 -5.71
N ALA A 89 1.82 -12.40 -6.94
CA ALA A 89 2.54 -13.28 -7.84
C ALA A 89 3.87 -13.59 -7.15
N ARG A 90 3.95 -14.78 -6.56
CA ARG A 90 5.14 -15.30 -5.86
C ARG A 90 6.36 -15.32 -6.80
N ASP A 91 6.14 -15.17 -8.11
CA ASP A 91 7.17 -14.92 -9.10
C ASP A 91 6.91 -13.65 -9.95
N PRO A 92 7.71 -12.58 -9.78
CA PRO A 92 7.63 -11.39 -10.64
C PRO A 92 7.96 -11.69 -12.11
N ARG A 93 8.69 -12.77 -12.41
CA ARG A 93 9.09 -13.12 -13.79
C ARG A 93 7.93 -13.65 -14.63
N VAL A 94 6.98 -14.34 -13.99
CA VAL A 94 5.78 -14.85 -14.68
C VAL A 94 4.78 -13.71 -14.90
N ALA A 95 4.57 -12.88 -13.89
CA ALA A 95 3.66 -11.73 -13.96
C ALA A 95 4.05 -10.71 -15.03
N LEU A 96 5.35 -10.50 -15.27
CA LEU A 96 5.86 -9.52 -16.24
C LEU A 96 5.85 -10.03 -17.69
N LYS A 97 5.95 -11.35 -17.92
CA LYS A 97 6.04 -11.91 -19.28
C LYS A 97 4.71 -12.44 -19.80
N VAL A 98 3.90 -13.09 -18.97
CA VAL A 98 2.61 -13.69 -19.36
C VAL A 98 1.60 -13.56 -18.21
N PRO A 99 0.91 -12.41 -18.11
CA PRO A 99 0.04 -12.10 -16.96
C PRO A 99 -1.16 -13.04 -16.82
N THR A 100 -1.57 -13.73 -17.90
CA THR A 100 -2.70 -14.67 -17.89
C THR A 100 -2.45 -15.89 -16.99
N TYR A 101 -1.24 -16.45 -17.00
CA TYR A 101 -0.89 -17.63 -16.19
C TYR A 101 -0.55 -17.31 -14.74
N ALA A 102 -0.19 -16.06 -14.43
CA ALA A 102 0.24 -15.66 -13.08
C ALA A 102 -0.84 -15.94 -12.02
N ARG A 103 -2.11 -15.70 -12.36
CA ARG A 103 -3.24 -15.93 -11.45
C ARG A 103 -3.49 -17.41 -11.20
N GLU A 104 -3.50 -18.21 -12.25
CA GLU A 104 -3.74 -19.65 -12.18
C GLU A 104 -2.66 -20.35 -11.35
N LEU A 105 -1.38 -20.10 -11.64
CA LEU A 105 -0.28 -20.67 -10.87
C LEU A 105 -0.36 -20.28 -9.38
N ASN A 106 -0.76 -19.04 -9.08
CA ASN A 106 -0.93 -18.58 -7.71
C ASN A 106 -2.04 -19.36 -6.99
N GLN A 107 -3.19 -19.55 -7.62
CA GLN A 107 -4.30 -20.33 -7.05
C GLN A 107 -3.88 -21.75 -6.66
N TYR A 108 -3.15 -22.45 -7.53
CA TYR A 108 -2.63 -23.77 -7.20
C TYR A 108 -1.63 -23.74 -6.05
N ASN A 109 -0.69 -22.77 -6.03
CA ASN A 109 0.27 -22.64 -4.93
C ASN A 109 -0.43 -22.41 -3.58
N VAL A 110 -1.47 -21.58 -3.54
CA VAL A 110 -2.27 -21.36 -2.32
C VAL A 110 -2.98 -22.65 -1.91
N ALA A 111 -3.58 -23.38 -2.86
CA ALA A 111 -4.25 -24.64 -2.56
C ALA A 111 -3.27 -25.71 -2.04
N ILE A 112 -2.07 -25.78 -2.60
CA ILE A 112 -0.99 -26.67 -2.14
C ILE A 112 -0.60 -26.33 -0.69
N ASP A 113 -0.34 -25.06 -0.39
CA ASP A 113 0.05 -24.62 0.95
C ASP A 113 -1.04 -24.97 1.98
N GLN A 114 -2.31 -24.70 1.66
CA GLN A 114 -3.45 -25.04 2.53
C GLN A 114 -3.56 -26.55 2.79
N LYS A 115 -3.40 -27.38 1.75
CA LYS A 115 -3.47 -28.85 1.90
C LYS A 115 -2.31 -29.40 2.72
N ARG A 116 -1.10 -28.87 2.54
CA ARG A 116 0.07 -29.24 3.36
C ARG A 116 -0.19 -28.96 4.83
N GLU A 117 -0.73 -27.80 5.17
CA GLU A 117 -1.09 -27.48 6.56
C GLU A 117 -2.14 -28.45 7.12
N GLU A 118 -3.12 -28.86 6.31
CA GLU A 118 -4.13 -29.84 6.72
C GLU A 118 -3.52 -31.23 6.97
N ILE A 119 -2.65 -31.70 6.08
CA ILE A 119 -1.90 -32.96 6.25
C ILE A 119 -1.06 -32.91 7.51
N ILE A 120 -0.33 -31.81 7.78
CA ILE A 120 0.45 -31.65 9.02
C ILE A 120 -0.44 -31.79 10.26
N LYS A 121 -1.64 -31.21 10.24
CA LYS A 121 -2.59 -31.31 11.36
C LYS A 121 -3.09 -32.74 11.55
N LEU A 122 -3.47 -33.42 10.47
CA LEU A 122 -4.05 -34.76 10.51
C LEU A 122 -3.02 -35.88 10.74
N ALA A 123 -1.77 -35.67 10.31
CA ALA A 123 -0.67 -36.63 10.46
C ALA A 123 0.10 -36.47 11.78
N LYS A 124 -0.37 -35.60 12.70
CA LYS A 124 0.26 -35.36 14.01
C LYS A 124 0.55 -36.64 14.79
N ASP A 125 -0.33 -37.63 14.68
CA ASP A 125 -0.23 -38.91 15.39
C ASP A 125 0.57 -39.97 14.61
N ASN A 126 0.97 -39.69 13.36
CA ASN A 126 1.67 -40.62 12.46
C ASN A 126 2.83 -39.91 11.72
N PRO A 127 3.94 -39.58 12.41
CA PRO A 127 5.04 -38.80 11.83
C PRO A 127 5.79 -39.53 10.70
N GLU A 128 5.88 -40.86 10.73
CA GLU A 128 6.50 -41.64 9.64
C GLU A 128 5.69 -41.54 8.35
N LEU A 129 4.35 -41.63 8.42
CA LEU A 129 3.48 -41.48 7.25
C LEU A 129 3.60 -40.08 6.62
N TYR A 130 3.72 -39.04 7.47
CA TYR A 130 3.98 -37.69 6.98
C TYR A 130 5.29 -37.59 6.21
N LYS A 131 6.35 -38.27 6.69
CA LYS A 131 7.66 -38.26 6.03
C LYS A 131 7.60 -38.92 4.65
N ASP A 132 6.88 -40.03 4.51
CA ASP A 132 6.68 -40.70 3.21
C ASP A 132 5.93 -39.78 2.24
N PHE A 133 4.83 -39.17 2.70
CA PHE A 133 4.05 -38.21 1.90
C PHE A 133 4.85 -36.97 1.49
N ALA A 134 5.70 -36.47 2.39
CA ALA A 134 6.58 -35.34 2.08
C ALA A 134 7.61 -35.71 1.00
N SER A 135 8.15 -36.94 1.04
CA SER A 135 9.10 -37.43 0.04
C SER A 135 8.46 -37.56 -1.35
N ASP A 136 7.21 -38.04 -1.41
CA ASP A 136 6.48 -38.16 -2.69
C ASP A 136 6.22 -36.79 -3.33
N LEU A 137 5.81 -35.82 -2.50
CA LEU A 137 5.56 -34.45 -2.94
C LEU A 137 6.86 -33.75 -3.41
N GLU A 138 7.99 -34.03 -2.76
CA GLU A 138 9.28 -33.42 -3.07
C GLU A 138 9.68 -33.64 -4.54
N SER A 139 9.43 -34.82 -5.08
CA SER A 139 9.74 -35.14 -6.49
C SER A 139 9.01 -34.23 -7.48
N LEU A 140 7.73 -33.93 -7.20
CA LEU A 140 6.94 -33.00 -8.00
C LEU A 140 7.41 -31.56 -7.82
N GLU A 141 7.74 -31.13 -6.59
CA GLU A 141 8.27 -29.79 -6.31
C GLU A 141 9.62 -29.53 -7.01
N VAL A 142 10.51 -30.53 -7.03
CA VAL A 142 11.79 -30.45 -7.74
C VAL A 142 11.56 -30.29 -9.24
N SER A 143 10.62 -31.06 -9.81
CA SER A 143 10.23 -30.95 -11.21
C SER A 143 9.69 -29.55 -11.53
N TYR A 144 8.82 -28.99 -10.69
CA TYR A 144 8.33 -27.62 -10.83
C TYR A 144 9.46 -26.59 -10.79
N LYS A 145 10.39 -26.70 -9.83
CA LYS A 145 11.55 -25.80 -9.71
C LYS A 145 12.41 -25.80 -10.98
N ASN A 146 12.63 -26.97 -11.57
CA ASN A 146 13.37 -27.12 -12.83
C ASN A 146 12.63 -26.46 -14.01
N LEU A 147 11.31 -26.67 -14.13
CA LEU A 147 10.51 -25.99 -15.15
C LEU A 147 10.58 -24.46 -14.97
N ARG A 148 10.42 -23.99 -13.74
CA ARG A 148 10.48 -22.57 -13.39
C ARG A 148 11.84 -21.94 -13.69
N SER A 149 12.95 -22.62 -13.38
CA SER A 149 14.29 -22.08 -13.66
C SER A 149 14.56 -21.97 -15.16
N ASN A 150 14.02 -22.88 -15.96
CA ASN A 150 14.23 -22.93 -17.41
C ASN A 150 13.32 -21.95 -18.18
N LEU A 151 12.25 -21.45 -17.57
CA LEU A 151 11.25 -20.59 -18.22
C LEU A 151 11.83 -19.34 -18.88
N ALA A 152 12.81 -18.69 -18.28
CA ALA A 152 13.35 -17.45 -18.82
C ALA A 152 14.11 -17.64 -20.15
N ASN A 153 14.70 -18.83 -20.34
CA ASN A 153 15.59 -19.16 -21.45
C ASN A 153 14.95 -20.14 -22.45
N ALA A 154 13.71 -20.58 -22.20
CA ALA A 154 13.03 -21.56 -23.02
C ALA A 154 12.65 -20.96 -24.39
N PRO A 155 12.90 -21.68 -25.51
CA PRO A 155 12.48 -21.25 -26.84
C PRO A 155 10.95 -21.28 -26.99
N ASN A 156 10.26 -22.20 -26.31
CA ASN A 156 8.80 -22.26 -26.22
C ASN A 156 8.36 -22.09 -24.75
N GLN A 157 8.06 -20.86 -24.36
CA GLN A 157 7.68 -20.51 -22.99
C GLN A 157 6.26 -20.99 -22.64
N GLU A 158 5.36 -21.01 -23.62
CA GLU A 158 3.96 -21.41 -23.42
C GLU A 158 3.84 -22.88 -23.06
N ALA A 159 4.51 -23.76 -23.81
CA ALA A 159 4.55 -25.19 -23.49
C ALA A 159 5.17 -25.48 -22.11
N LEU A 160 6.15 -24.67 -21.68
CA LEU A 160 6.74 -24.83 -20.35
C LEU A 160 5.81 -24.34 -19.24
N LEU A 161 5.05 -23.25 -19.49
CA LEU A 161 4.01 -22.79 -18.57
C LEU A 161 2.89 -23.82 -18.43
N GLU A 162 2.46 -24.44 -19.52
CA GLU A 162 1.49 -25.53 -19.50
C GLU A 162 2.02 -26.72 -18.67
N ALA A 163 3.27 -27.13 -18.89
CA ALA A 163 3.90 -28.17 -18.08
C ALA A 163 4.01 -27.80 -16.59
N MET A 164 4.24 -26.51 -16.27
CA MET A 164 4.23 -26.02 -14.89
C MET A 164 2.84 -26.11 -14.27
N VAL A 165 1.79 -25.68 -14.98
CA VAL A 165 0.39 -25.81 -14.53
C VAL A 165 0.06 -27.27 -14.29
N GLN A 166 0.39 -28.14 -15.25
CA GLN A 166 0.15 -29.58 -15.16
C GLN A 166 0.86 -30.20 -13.96
N ASN A 167 2.09 -29.78 -13.68
CA ASN A 167 2.84 -30.24 -12.51
C ASN A 167 2.16 -29.79 -11.21
N LEU A 168 1.69 -28.54 -11.11
CA LEU A 168 0.95 -28.07 -9.94
C LEU A 168 -0.38 -28.80 -9.76
N GLN A 169 -1.08 -29.14 -10.84
CA GLN A 169 -2.27 -29.98 -10.78
C GLN A 169 -1.95 -31.35 -10.17
N TRP A 170 -0.88 -32.01 -10.61
CA TRP A 170 -0.45 -33.29 -10.02
C TRP A 170 -0.08 -33.17 -8.55
N GLN A 171 0.54 -32.05 -8.12
CA GLN A 171 0.80 -31.81 -6.71
C GLN A 171 -0.51 -31.72 -5.91
N VAL A 172 -1.51 -31.00 -6.43
CA VAL A 172 -2.83 -30.90 -5.79
C VAL A 172 -3.53 -32.26 -5.73
N ASP A 173 -3.51 -33.04 -6.80
CA ASP A 173 -4.13 -34.35 -6.86
C ASP A 173 -3.48 -35.33 -5.87
N LEU A 174 -2.15 -35.35 -5.82
CA LEU A 174 -1.40 -36.14 -4.83
C LEU A 174 -1.77 -35.74 -3.40
N LEU A 175 -1.78 -34.44 -3.11
CA LEU A 175 -2.15 -33.93 -1.77
C LEU A 175 -3.60 -34.29 -1.40
N ASN A 176 -4.53 -34.27 -2.35
CA ASN A 176 -5.91 -34.71 -2.13
C ASN A 176 -5.98 -36.20 -1.78
N GLN A 177 -5.21 -37.04 -2.47
CA GLN A 177 -5.12 -38.48 -2.17
C GLN A 177 -4.53 -38.72 -0.78
N GLN A 178 -3.44 -38.03 -0.43
CA GLN A 178 -2.83 -38.12 0.89
C GLN A 178 -3.81 -37.71 1.99
N LEU A 179 -4.61 -36.66 1.74
CA LEU A 179 -5.63 -36.20 2.66
C LEU A 179 -6.74 -37.24 2.87
N ASP A 180 -7.24 -37.86 1.79
CA ASP A 180 -8.24 -38.93 1.85
C ASP A 180 -7.74 -40.13 2.68
N ILE A 181 -6.48 -40.53 2.48
CA ILE A 181 -5.84 -41.60 3.25
C ILE A 181 -5.80 -41.23 4.75
N LEU A 182 -5.36 -40.02 5.10
CA LEU A 182 -5.31 -39.56 6.49
C LEU A 182 -6.69 -39.50 7.14
N GLN A 183 -7.69 -39.02 6.40
CA GLN A 183 -9.06 -38.98 6.88
C GLN A 183 -9.60 -40.39 7.18
N ARG A 184 -9.35 -41.37 6.30
CA ARG A 184 -9.73 -42.77 6.53
C ARG A 184 -9.03 -43.36 7.75
N ILE A 185 -7.72 -43.16 7.89
CA ILE A 185 -6.95 -43.65 9.05
C ILE A 185 -7.52 -43.06 10.35
N ASN A 186 -7.77 -41.75 10.36
CA ASN A 186 -8.31 -41.08 11.55
C ASN A 186 -9.77 -41.50 11.85
N GLN A 187 -10.60 -41.72 10.83
CA GLN A 187 -11.96 -42.26 11.03
C GLN A 187 -11.93 -43.64 11.68
N VAL A 188 -11.14 -44.57 11.13
CA VAL A 188 -10.99 -45.93 11.69
C VAL A 188 -10.48 -45.88 13.13
N LYS A 189 -9.49 -45.02 13.43
CA LYS A 189 -9.00 -44.82 14.80
C LYS A 189 -10.11 -44.35 15.75
N ASN A 190 -10.87 -43.32 15.35
CA ASN A 190 -11.96 -42.77 16.15
C ASN A 190 -13.09 -43.79 16.40
N ASP A 191 -13.41 -44.62 15.42
CA ASP A 191 -14.46 -45.63 15.56
C ASP A 191 -14.02 -46.76 16.52
N ASN A 192 -12.77 -47.21 16.43
CA ASN A 192 -12.20 -48.17 17.38
C ASN A 192 -12.15 -47.62 18.82
N GLU A 193 -11.83 -46.32 18.99
CA GLU A 193 -11.82 -45.69 20.31
C GLU A 193 -13.22 -45.61 20.93
N LYS A 194 -14.27 -45.37 20.13
CA LYS A 194 -15.66 -45.36 20.62
C LYS A 194 -16.16 -46.74 21.00
N GLU A 195 -15.81 -47.77 20.24
CA GLU A 195 -16.21 -49.16 20.51
C GLU A 195 -15.58 -49.65 21.83
N ASN A 196 -14.28 -49.43 22.03
CA ASN A 196 -13.58 -49.83 23.25
C ASN A 196 -14.10 -49.11 24.52
N ASN A 197 -14.52 -47.85 24.40
CA ASN A 197 -15.08 -47.09 25.53
C ASN A 197 -16.55 -47.43 25.84
N SER A 198 -17.23 -48.14 24.94
CA SER A 198 -18.64 -48.52 25.09
C SER A 198 -18.82 -49.99 25.51
N ALA A 199 -17.74 -50.78 25.55
CA ALA A 199 -17.78 -52.15 26.03
C ALA A 199 -18.00 -52.19 27.56
N PRO A 200 -18.95 -52.98 28.07
CA PRO A 200 -19.16 -53.10 29.51
C PRO A 200 -17.93 -53.76 30.14
N VAL A 201 -17.38 -53.13 31.18
CA VAL A 201 -16.40 -53.77 32.06
C VAL A 201 -17.12 -54.92 32.77
N ILE A 202 -16.74 -56.16 32.45
CA ILE A 202 -17.27 -57.38 33.07
C ILE A 202 -16.45 -57.70 34.33
#